data_AF-A0A2E1VNX2-F1
#
_entry.id   AF-A0A2E1VNX2-F1
#
_cell.length_a   1.000
_cell.length_b   1.000
_cell.length_c   1.000
_cell.angle_alpha   90.00
_cell.angle_beta   90.00
_cell.angle_gamma   90.00
#
_symmetry.space_group_name_H-M   'P 1'
#
loop_
_entity.id
_entity.type
_entity.pdbx_description
1 polymer ?
#
loop_
_entity_poly.entity_id
_entity_poly.type
_entity_poly.pdbx_seq_one_letter_code
_entity_poly.pdbx_strand_id
1 'polypeptide(L)'
;MRSWLLGLLALATPFLADEPEVPEDVVHFAKGRPQEGVLVRNDSSGVWLAQKSKVRHYEVSEVVKVEGPRAAYPEYLERMRAEFNEQPDADRCVELAKWCEENGLTRDAQLYYWRALLDNPTHDAAHEGLGHRKSRGLYRIPVKGHGKLSVQELREVRASDFDDCWELTTMHFKVEAAGDLPDVLAACADLEMVYSAFFKEFQETVGFWDLREPLRVRIYPTLDDMPPASGTVEAYFHDSTRTVYTYFRDGVAQELVHEGIHAILYGAVREFARNDPATPGWLDEGIAEYMEHHLIGNPGDRKLVREPIHLPSLEAQLDHDRPDSIQRVLNYQKSDYYASTDQELKYAQSYSLFYFLIHSGDDDLRDGMNRFLASVFERKGSSSHFKDAMEIRDWDDFEERWIAYLEERRAAAKEAAEKAQAGG
;
A
#
# COMPACT_ATOMS: atom_id res chain seq x y z
N MET A 1 0.34 50.48 -43.83
CA MET A 1 -0.26 49.44 -42.98
C MET A 1 0.25 48.09 -43.47
N ARG A 2 1.19 47.48 -42.75
CA ARG A 2 1.76 46.15 -43.06
C ARG A 2 1.06 45.12 -42.17
N SER A 3 0.38 44.16 -42.79
CA SER A 3 -0.28 43.05 -42.10
C SER A 3 0.69 41.88 -42.00
N TRP A 4 0.97 41.41 -40.78
CA TRP A 4 1.76 40.21 -40.52
C TRP A 4 0.80 39.02 -40.40
N LEU A 5 0.95 38.04 -41.29
CA LEU A 5 0.35 36.72 -41.19
C LEU A 5 1.22 35.86 -40.26
N LEU A 6 0.74 35.63 -39.04
CA LEU A 6 1.27 34.60 -38.15
C LEU A 6 0.59 33.26 -38.49
N GLY A 7 1.36 32.37 -39.12
CA GLY A 7 0.98 30.97 -39.28
C GLY A 7 1.16 30.23 -37.97
N LEU A 8 0.05 29.82 -37.36
CA LEU A 8 0.03 28.88 -36.24
C LEU A 8 0.30 27.47 -36.79
N LEU A 9 1.54 27.02 -36.62
CA LEU A 9 1.88 25.59 -36.68
C LEU A 9 1.30 24.93 -35.43
N ALA A 10 0.21 24.18 -35.59
CA ALA A 10 -0.28 23.25 -34.58
C ALA A 10 0.72 22.09 -34.47
N LEU A 11 1.63 22.18 -33.49
CA LEU A 11 2.43 21.04 -33.06
C LEU A 11 1.47 20.05 -32.41
N ALA A 12 1.26 18.90 -33.08
CA ALA A 12 0.57 17.76 -32.51
C ALA A 12 1.37 17.29 -31.27
N THR A 13 0.83 17.58 -30.09
CA THR A 13 1.26 16.92 -28.85
C THR A 13 1.11 15.41 -29.07
N PRO A 14 2.14 14.59 -28.83
CA PRO A 14 1.94 13.15 -28.77
C PRO A 14 0.88 12.91 -27.68
N PHE A 15 -0.25 12.35 -28.09
CA PHE A 15 -1.25 11.83 -27.20
C PHE A 15 -0.54 10.92 -26.20
N LEU A 16 -0.43 11.34 -24.95
CA LEU A 16 -0.48 10.39 -23.85
C LEU A 16 -1.76 9.61 -24.10
N ALA A 17 -1.66 8.31 -24.37
CA ALA A 17 -2.85 7.48 -24.44
C ALA A 17 -3.60 7.69 -23.12
N ASP A 18 -4.90 7.99 -23.19
CA ASP A 18 -5.73 8.03 -21.99
C ASP A 18 -5.44 6.76 -21.18
N GLU A 19 -5.22 6.90 -19.88
CA GLU A 19 -4.97 5.74 -19.01
C GLU A 19 -6.05 4.69 -19.28
N PRO A 20 -5.68 3.41 -19.51
CA PRO A 20 -6.66 2.39 -19.82
C PRO A 20 -7.67 2.33 -18.68
N GLU A 21 -8.95 2.45 -19.06
CA GLU A 21 -10.07 2.29 -18.14
C GLU A 21 -10.00 0.86 -17.57
N VAL A 22 -10.05 0.74 -16.24
CA VAL A 22 -10.07 -0.58 -15.60
C VAL A 22 -11.44 -1.20 -15.89
N PRO A 23 -11.50 -2.39 -16.50
CA PRO A 23 -12.76 -3.09 -16.71
C PRO A 23 -13.52 -3.25 -15.39
N GLU A 24 -14.84 -3.10 -15.44
CA GLU A 24 -15.69 -3.40 -14.29
C GLU A 24 -15.67 -4.90 -13.97
N ASP A 25 -15.85 -5.24 -12.69
CA ASP A 25 -16.09 -6.60 -12.24
C ASP A 25 -17.52 -7.05 -12.61
N VAL A 26 -17.71 -8.35 -12.83
CA VAL A 26 -18.99 -8.93 -13.25
C VAL A 26 -19.45 -9.99 -12.25
N VAL A 27 -20.61 -9.75 -11.65
CA VAL A 27 -21.27 -10.70 -10.75
C VAL A 27 -22.34 -11.47 -11.51
N HIS A 28 -22.20 -12.79 -11.56
CA HIS A 28 -23.14 -13.71 -12.21
C HIS A 28 -24.05 -14.34 -11.17
N PHE A 29 -25.35 -14.42 -11.47
CA PHE A 29 -26.38 -14.90 -10.56
C PHE A 29 -27.00 -16.21 -11.03
N ALA A 30 -27.55 -17.00 -10.11
CA ALA A 30 -28.27 -18.23 -10.44
C ALA A 30 -29.53 -17.95 -11.27
N LYS A 31 -30.14 -16.77 -11.07
CA LYS A 31 -31.28 -16.27 -11.82
C LYS A 31 -31.10 -14.77 -12.06
N GLY A 32 -31.37 -14.31 -13.28
CA GLY A 32 -31.29 -12.90 -13.64
C GLY A 32 -30.15 -12.61 -14.62
N ARG A 33 -29.88 -11.32 -14.84
CA ARG A 33 -28.79 -10.86 -15.70
C ARG A 33 -27.55 -10.58 -14.84
N PRO A 34 -26.34 -10.85 -15.35
CA PRO A 34 -25.11 -10.41 -14.69
C PRO A 34 -25.15 -8.91 -14.38
N GLN A 35 -24.46 -8.51 -13.31
CA GLN A 35 -24.33 -7.11 -12.91
C GLN A 35 -22.87 -6.71 -13.00
N GLU A 36 -22.61 -5.59 -13.66
CA GLU A 36 -21.28 -4.99 -13.82
C GLU A 36 -21.12 -3.85 -12.80
N GLY A 37 -19.92 -3.70 -12.26
CA GLY A 37 -19.53 -2.60 -11.38
C GLY A 37 -18.19 -2.86 -10.70
N VAL A 38 -17.80 -1.99 -9.77
CA VAL A 38 -16.55 -2.17 -9.02
C VAL A 38 -16.83 -3.05 -7.81
N LEU A 39 -16.18 -4.21 -7.71
CA LEU A 39 -16.28 -5.06 -6.52
C LEU A 39 -15.63 -4.32 -5.34
N VAL A 40 -16.39 -3.96 -4.30
CA VAL A 40 -15.84 -3.20 -3.16
C VAL A 40 -15.72 -4.03 -1.88
N ARG A 41 -16.29 -5.23 -1.88
CA ARG A 41 -16.16 -6.21 -0.79
C ARG A 41 -16.65 -7.58 -1.27
N ASN A 42 -15.95 -8.63 -0.86
CA ASN A 42 -16.34 -10.02 -1.14
C ASN A 42 -15.94 -10.90 0.05
N ASP A 43 -16.92 -11.36 0.82
CA ASP A 43 -16.67 -12.16 2.01
C ASP A 43 -17.75 -13.22 2.23
N SER A 44 -17.68 -13.89 3.39
CA SER A 44 -18.61 -14.96 3.78
C SER A 44 -20.08 -14.51 3.86
N SER A 45 -20.36 -13.22 3.93
CA SER A 45 -21.71 -12.63 4.02
C SER A 45 -22.23 -12.06 2.69
N GLY A 46 -21.40 -11.93 1.65
CA GLY A 46 -21.89 -11.58 0.32
C GLY A 46 -20.88 -10.86 -0.57
N VAL A 47 -21.45 -10.26 -1.61
CA VAL A 47 -20.74 -9.46 -2.61
C VAL A 47 -21.30 -8.05 -2.61
N TRP A 48 -20.42 -7.04 -2.50
CA TRP A 48 -20.80 -5.64 -2.62
C TRP A 48 -20.24 -5.06 -3.91
N LEU A 49 -21.14 -4.59 -4.77
CA LEU A 49 -20.81 -4.03 -6.07
C LEU A 49 -21.16 -2.55 -6.10
N ALA A 50 -20.16 -1.70 -6.29
CA ALA A 50 -20.32 -0.27 -6.48
C ALA A 50 -20.65 0.05 -7.95
N GLN A 51 -21.83 0.62 -8.17
CA GLN A 51 -22.33 1.07 -9.46
C GLN A 51 -22.56 2.59 -9.40
N LYS A 52 -21.64 3.36 -10.00
CA LYS A 52 -21.63 4.82 -9.94
C LYS A 52 -21.49 5.36 -8.51
N SER A 53 -22.60 5.72 -7.88
CA SER A 53 -22.66 6.27 -6.50
C SER A 53 -23.41 5.36 -5.52
N LYS A 54 -23.85 4.18 -5.98
CA LYS A 54 -24.60 3.23 -5.16
C LYS A 54 -23.79 1.97 -4.97
N VAL A 55 -23.76 1.46 -3.74
CA VAL A 55 -23.27 0.11 -3.45
C VAL A 55 -24.48 -0.80 -3.32
N ARG A 56 -24.44 -1.95 -3.99
CA ARG A 56 -25.44 -3.01 -3.87
C ARG A 56 -24.82 -4.22 -3.22
N HIS A 57 -25.50 -4.76 -2.21
CA HIS A 57 -25.16 -6.03 -1.59
C HIS A 57 -25.97 -7.15 -2.25
N TYR A 58 -25.30 -8.26 -2.52
CA TYR A 58 -25.88 -9.50 -3.00
C TYR A 58 -25.48 -10.62 -2.05
N GLU A 59 -26.44 -11.43 -1.65
CA GLU A 59 -26.20 -12.56 -0.74
C GLU A 59 -25.37 -13.63 -1.45
N VAL A 60 -24.48 -14.33 -0.72
CA VAL A 60 -23.64 -15.41 -1.29
C VAL A 60 -24.50 -16.46 -2.01
N SER A 61 -25.69 -16.75 -1.47
CA SER A 61 -26.62 -17.73 -2.05
C SER A 61 -27.19 -17.35 -3.43
N GLU A 62 -27.11 -16.08 -3.82
CA GLU A 62 -27.60 -15.57 -5.10
C GLU A 62 -26.49 -15.56 -6.18
N VAL A 63 -25.23 -15.50 -5.75
CA VAL A 63 -24.05 -15.35 -6.60
C VAL A 63 -23.51 -16.72 -7.00
N VAL A 64 -23.29 -16.91 -8.30
CA VAL A 64 -22.72 -18.14 -8.88
C VAL A 64 -21.23 -17.96 -9.20
N LYS A 65 -20.85 -16.78 -9.68
CA LYS A 65 -19.49 -16.48 -10.09
C LYS A 65 -19.24 -14.98 -10.01
N VAL A 66 -18.02 -14.60 -9.65
CA VAL A 66 -17.51 -13.24 -9.83
C VAL A 66 -16.32 -13.31 -10.79
N GLU A 67 -16.30 -12.42 -11.77
CA GLU A 67 -15.21 -12.27 -12.76
C GLU A 67 -14.74 -10.82 -12.77
N GLY A 68 -13.56 -10.57 -13.31
CA GLY A 68 -12.97 -9.24 -13.41
C GLY A 68 -11.69 -9.09 -12.58
N PRO A 69 -11.08 -7.90 -12.63
CA PRO A 69 -9.76 -7.67 -12.05
C PRO A 69 -9.70 -7.97 -10.55
N ARG A 70 -10.73 -7.63 -9.76
CA ARG A 70 -10.71 -7.87 -8.30
C ARG A 70 -10.94 -9.32 -7.94
N ALA A 71 -11.71 -10.03 -8.76
CA ALA A 71 -11.87 -11.47 -8.60
C ALA A 71 -10.58 -12.23 -8.96
N ALA A 72 -9.81 -11.73 -9.94
CA ALA A 72 -8.52 -12.30 -10.35
C ALA A 72 -7.35 -11.91 -9.43
N TYR A 73 -7.51 -10.85 -8.63
CA TYR A 73 -6.44 -10.27 -7.82
C TYR A 73 -5.73 -11.25 -6.85
N PRO A 74 -6.42 -12.19 -6.17
CA PRO A 74 -5.72 -13.19 -5.36
C PRO A 74 -4.77 -14.10 -6.17
N GLU A 75 -5.19 -14.55 -7.36
CA GLU A 75 -4.33 -15.36 -8.23
C GLU A 75 -3.18 -14.51 -8.80
N TYR A 76 -3.47 -13.26 -9.14
CA TYR A 76 -2.48 -12.29 -9.59
C TYR A 76 -1.33 -12.12 -8.58
N LEU A 77 -1.63 -11.98 -7.30
CA LEU A 77 -0.62 -11.81 -6.25
C LEU A 77 0.28 -13.04 -6.11
N GLU A 78 -0.25 -14.25 -6.23
CA GLU A 78 0.56 -15.48 -6.21
C GLU A 78 1.50 -15.56 -7.42
N ARG A 79 1.03 -15.13 -8.60
CA ARG A 79 1.84 -15.04 -9.82
C ARG A 79 2.92 -13.96 -9.70
N MET A 80 2.57 -12.77 -9.20
CA MET A 80 3.52 -11.69 -8.92
C MET A 80 4.63 -12.18 -7.98
N ARG A 81 4.24 -12.83 -6.87
CA ARG A 81 5.16 -13.35 -5.86
C ARG A 81 6.16 -14.34 -6.45
N ALA A 82 5.69 -15.28 -7.27
CA ALA A 82 6.55 -16.22 -7.96
C ALA A 82 7.53 -15.52 -8.92
N GLU A 83 7.06 -14.49 -9.63
CA GLU A 83 7.87 -13.75 -10.60
C GLU A 83 8.94 -12.85 -9.96
N PHE A 84 8.62 -12.20 -8.83
CA PHE A 84 9.56 -11.32 -8.11
C PHE A 84 10.59 -12.08 -7.26
N ASN A 85 10.32 -13.34 -6.93
CA ASN A 85 11.27 -14.21 -6.23
C ASN A 85 12.34 -14.85 -7.13
N GLU A 86 12.20 -14.71 -8.44
CA GLU A 86 13.12 -15.25 -9.42
C GLU A 86 13.84 -14.13 -10.18
N GLN A 87 14.95 -14.50 -10.83
CA GLN A 87 15.57 -13.59 -11.79
C GLN A 87 14.59 -13.36 -12.94
N PRO A 88 14.46 -12.11 -13.44
CA PRO A 88 13.58 -11.81 -14.54
C PRO A 88 13.85 -12.72 -15.75
N ASP A 89 12.79 -13.28 -16.31
CA ASP A 89 12.81 -14.03 -17.58
C ASP A 89 11.81 -13.36 -18.53
N ALA A 90 12.30 -12.89 -19.68
CA ALA A 90 11.49 -12.05 -20.56
C ALA A 90 10.21 -12.76 -21.09
N ASP A 91 10.29 -14.05 -21.41
CA ASP A 91 9.16 -14.82 -21.94
C ASP A 91 8.09 -15.03 -20.86
N ARG A 92 8.48 -15.41 -19.64
CA ARG A 92 7.57 -15.54 -18.49
C ARG A 92 6.93 -14.21 -18.10
N CYS A 93 7.71 -13.14 -18.06
CA CYS A 93 7.19 -11.80 -17.80
C CYS A 93 6.12 -11.42 -18.84
N VAL A 94 6.35 -11.69 -20.13
CA VAL A 94 5.37 -11.42 -21.18
C VAL A 94 4.14 -12.34 -21.09
N GLU A 95 4.31 -13.59 -20.70
CA GLU A 95 3.19 -14.50 -20.42
C GLU A 95 2.30 -13.94 -19.31
N LEU A 96 2.90 -13.49 -18.20
CA LEU A 96 2.16 -12.91 -17.09
C LEU A 96 1.51 -11.57 -17.47
N ALA A 97 2.17 -10.73 -18.27
CA ALA A 97 1.59 -9.49 -18.79
C ALA A 97 0.30 -9.76 -19.59
N LYS A 98 0.33 -10.76 -20.49
CA LYS A 98 -0.85 -11.16 -21.28
C LYS A 98 -1.95 -11.74 -20.41
N TRP A 99 -1.61 -12.56 -19.43
CA TRP A 99 -2.59 -13.06 -18.45
C TRP A 99 -3.26 -11.89 -17.70
N CYS A 100 -2.49 -10.85 -17.34
CA CYS A 100 -3.05 -9.65 -16.72
C CYS A 100 -4.04 -8.95 -17.66
N GLU A 101 -3.69 -8.76 -18.94
CA GLU A 101 -4.60 -8.18 -19.95
C GLU A 101 -5.90 -8.99 -20.10
N GLU A 102 -5.80 -10.32 -20.19
CA GLU A 102 -6.94 -11.22 -20.31
C GLU A 102 -7.89 -11.17 -19.10
N ASN A 103 -7.37 -10.83 -17.92
CA ASN A 103 -8.12 -10.73 -16.67
C ASN A 103 -8.49 -9.28 -16.28
N GLY A 104 -8.27 -8.31 -17.17
CA GLY A 104 -8.62 -6.90 -16.94
C GLY A 104 -7.64 -6.15 -16.03
N LEU A 105 -6.50 -6.73 -15.69
CA LEU A 105 -5.39 -6.12 -14.94
C LEU A 105 -4.42 -5.40 -15.90
N THR A 106 -4.96 -4.62 -16.83
CA THR A 106 -4.20 -3.98 -17.93
C THR A 106 -3.15 -2.99 -17.44
N ARG A 107 -3.37 -2.38 -16.27
CA ARG A 107 -2.43 -1.49 -15.60
C ARG A 107 -1.19 -2.26 -15.15
N ASP A 108 -1.42 -3.34 -14.42
CA ASP A 108 -0.38 -4.26 -13.95
C ASP A 108 0.40 -4.95 -15.08
N ALA A 109 -0.22 -5.20 -16.22
CA ALA A 109 0.46 -5.78 -17.39
C ALA A 109 1.71 -4.98 -17.81
N GLN A 110 1.67 -3.64 -17.68
CA GLN A 110 2.81 -2.78 -18.02
C GLN A 110 4.03 -3.04 -17.15
N LEU A 111 3.82 -3.38 -15.87
CA LEU A 111 4.88 -3.72 -14.93
C LEU A 111 5.74 -4.87 -15.48
N TYR A 112 5.08 -5.92 -15.98
CA TYR A 112 5.74 -7.12 -16.47
C TYR A 112 6.34 -6.93 -17.86
N TYR A 113 5.74 -6.10 -18.73
CA TYR A 113 6.41 -5.74 -19.97
C TYR A 113 7.71 -4.96 -19.71
N TRP A 114 7.73 -4.03 -18.76
CA TRP A 114 8.96 -3.36 -18.35
C TRP A 114 9.96 -4.33 -17.74
N ARG A 115 9.50 -5.24 -16.87
CA ARG A 115 10.35 -6.28 -16.28
C ARG A 115 10.97 -7.19 -17.34
N ALA A 116 10.23 -7.58 -18.39
CA ALA A 116 10.76 -8.35 -19.51
C ALA A 116 11.88 -7.62 -20.26
N LEU A 117 11.78 -6.29 -20.40
CA LEU A 117 12.81 -5.47 -21.04
C LEU A 117 14.07 -5.28 -20.19
N LEU A 118 14.04 -5.60 -18.88
CA LEU A 118 15.24 -5.67 -18.06
C LEU A 118 16.11 -6.88 -18.41
N ASP A 119 15.49 -8.02 -18.70
CA ASP A 119 16.18 -9.25 -19.13
C ASP A 119 16.57 -9.20 -20.62
N ASN A 120 15.60 -8.90 -21.49
CA ASN A 120 15.81 -8.79 -22.93
C ASN A 120 15.35 -7.43 -23.47
N PRO A 121 16.26 -6.44 -23.57
CA PRO A 121 15.94 -5.08 -24.03
C PRO A 121 15.47 -4.96 -25.48
N THR A 122 15.41 -6.07 -26.23
CA THR A 122 14.90 -6.11 -27.60
C THR A 122 13.68 -7.02 -27.77
N HIS A 123 13.06 -7.45 -26.67
CA HIS A 123 11.95 -8.38 -26.70
C HIS A 123 10.72 -7.78 -27.42
N ASP A 124 10.42 -8.30 -28.61
CA ASP A 124 9.46 -7.66 -29.53
C ASP A 124 8.07 -7.54 -28.89
N ALA A 125 7.55 -8.60 -28.27
CA ALA A 125 6.21 -8.59 -27.66
C ALA A 125 6.09 -7.65 -26.45
N ALA A 126 7.18 -7.44 -25.71
CA ALA A 126 7.17 -6.54 -24.55
C ALA A 126 7.14 -5.07 -25.00
N HIS A 127 7.92 -4.77 -26.04
CA HIS A 127 7.84 -3.46 -26.69
C HIS A 127 6.45 -3.20 -27.29
N GLU A 128 5.86 -4.19 -27.95
CA GLU A 128 4.50 -4.07 -28.52
C GLU A 128 3.45 -3.84 -27.42
N GLY A 129 3.51 -4.57 -26.31
CA GLY A 129 2.64 -4.38 -25.14
C GLY A 129 2.74 -2.98 -24.53
N LEU A 130 3.93 -2.39 -24.53
CA LEU A 130 4.16 -0.99 -24.09
C LEU A 130 3.85 0.06 -25.18
N GLY A 131 3.36 -0.36 -26.35
CA GLY A 131 3.07 0.54 -27.48
C GLY A 131 4.31 1.15 -28.15
N HIS A 132 5.50 0.61 -27.88
CA HIS A 132 6.75 1.04 -28.50
C HIS A 132 6.76 0.69 -30.00
N ARG A 133 7.45 1.51 -30.79
CA ARG A 133 7.53 1.31 -32.25
C ARG A 133 8.95 1.05 -32.71
N LYS A 134 9.09 0.05 -33.58
CA LYS A 134 10.36 -0.30 -34.23
C LYS A 134 10.63 0.66 -35.40
N SER A 135 11.83 1.23 -35.46
CA SER A 135 12.28 2.11 -36.53
C SER A 135 13.67 1.68 -36.99
N ARG A 136 13.82 1.32 -38.26
CA ARG A 136 15.08 0.79 -38.84
C ARG A 136 15.63 -0.41 -38.05
N GLY A 137 14.74 -1.29 -37.58
CA GLY A 137 15.10 -2.51 -36.84
C GLY A 137 15.37 -2.31 -35.35
N LEU A 138 15.36 -1.08 -34.84
CA LEU A 138 15.61 -0.78 -33.43
C LEU A 138 14.36 -0.20 -32.76
N TYR A 139 14.12 -0.57 -31.51
CA TYR A 139 13.12 0.10 -30.68
C TYR A 139 13.66 1.43 -30.18
N ARG A 140 12.84 2.47 -30.34
CA ARG A 140 13.16 3.82 -29.91
C ARG A 140 11.90 4.45 -29.30
N ILE A 141 11.99 4.75 -28.02
CA ILE A 141 10.89 5.21 -27.17
C ILE A 141 10.87 6.74 -27.24
N PRO A 142 9.76 7.35 -27.67
CA PRO A 142 9.65 8.80 -27.69
C PRO A 142 9.56 9.33 -26.26
N VAL A 143 10.45 10.24 -25.90
CA VAL A 143 10.48 10.91 -24.60
C VAL A 143 10.41 12.42 -24.84
N LYS A 144 9.52 13.10 -24.12
CA LYS A 144 9.35 14.55 -24.20
C LYS A 144 10.67 15.22 -23.81
N GLY A 145 11.11 16.24 -24.54
CA GLY A 145 12.38 16.93 -24.27
C GLY A 145 13.66 16.18 -24.70
N HIS A 146 13.66 14.84 -24.70
CA HIS A 146 14.84 14.00 -24.95
C HIS A 146 14.86 13.29 -26.31
N GLY A 147 13.77 13.38 -27.08
CA GLY A 147 13.70 12.79 -28.42
C GLY A 147 13.36 11.29 -28.37
N LYS A 148 14.25 10.44 -28.87
CA LYS A 148 13.98 9.00 -29.07
C LYS A 148 15.07 8.15 -28.42
N LEU A 149 14.77 7.56 -27.27
CA LEU A 149 15.73 6.83 -26.44
C LEU A 149 15.61 5.31 -26.63
N SER A 150 16.71 4.59 -26.44
CA SER A 150 16.71 3.16 -26.15
C SER A 150 16.24 2.90 -24.71
N VAL A 151 15.97 1.64 -24.35
CA VAL A 151 15.60 1.27 -22.97
C VAL A 151 16.69 1.67 -21.97
N GLN A 152 17.97 1.47 -22.32
CA GLN A 152 19.08 1.83 -21.45
C GLN A 152 19.19 3.35 -21.25
N GLU A 153 19.15 4.12 -22.33
CA GLU A 153 19.15 5.60 -22.25
C GLU A 153 17.95 6.12 -21.46
N LEU A 154 16.78 5.48 -21.60
CA LEU A 154 15.58 5.83 -20.85
C LEU A 154 15.79 5.63 -19.33
N ARG A 155 16.36 4.50 -18.92
CA ARG A 155 16.65 4.22 -17.50
C ARG A 155 17.54 5.30 -16.89
N GLU A 156 18.59 5.70 -17.60
CA GLU A 156 19.52 6.73 -17.14
C GLU A 156 18.82 8.08 -16.96
N VAL A 157 17.98 8.49 -17.92
CA VAL A 157 17.24 9.76 -17.84
C VAL A 157 16.24 9.75 -16.68
N ARG A 158 15.47 8.67 -16.53
CA ARG A 158 14.39 8.58 -15.54
C ARG A 158 14.87 8.31 -14.12
N ALA A 159 16.12 7.88 -13.95
CA ALA A 159 16.66 7.57 -12.64
C ALA A 159 17.00 8.81 -11.79
N SER A 160 17.30 9.94 -12.42
CA SER A 160 17.84 11.12 -11.73
C SER A 160 16.95 12.36 -11.74
N ASP A 161 15.97 12.43 -12.66
CA ASP A 161 15.13 13.61 -12.82
C ASP A 161 13.66 13.25 -12.57
N PHE A 162 13.07 13.85 -11.54
CA PHE A 162 11.67 13.62 -11.21
C PHE A 162 10.72 14.21 -12.26
N ASP A 163 11.12 15.24 -13.01
CA ASP A 163 10.29 15.82 -14.09
C ASP A 163 10.12 14.84 -15.26
N ASP A 164 11.03 13.87 -15.40
CA ASP A 164 10.99 12.81 -16.40
C ASP A 164 10.84 11.41 -15.75
N CYS A 165 10.26 11.33 -14.55
CA CYS A 165 10.15 10.08 -13.79
C CYS A 165 9.39 8.94 -14.51
N TRP A 166 9.48 7.75 -13.93
CA TRP A 166 8.60 6.64 -14.28
C TRP A 166 7.19 6.92 -13.77
N GLU A 167 6.21 6.82 -14.66
CA GLU A 167 4.79 6.83 -14.31
C GLU A 167 4.24 5.41 -14.55
N LEU A 168 4.02 4.68 -13.46
CA LEU A 168 3.46 3.33 -13.49
C LEU A 168 2.17 3.31 -12.70
N THR A 169 1.19 2.53 -13.15
CA THR A 169 -0.05 2.33 -12.42
C THR A 169 -0.27 0.84 -12.26
N THR A 170 -0.54 0.40 -11.04
CA THR A 170 -0.98 -0.94 -10.70
C THR A 170 -2.49 -0.91 -10.42
N MET A 171 -3.04 -1.99 -9.91
CA MET A 171 -4.45 -2.04 -9.56
C MET A 171 -4.85 -0.97 -8.52
N HIS A 172 -4.03 -0.80 -7.48
CA HIS A 172 -4.36 0.05 -6.32
C HIS A 172 -3.48 1.29 -6.19
N PHE A 173 -2.40 1.42 -6.99
CA PHE A 173 -1.47 2.54 -6.87
C PHE A 173 -1.12 3.18 -8.21
N LYS A 174 -0.95 4.50 -8.20
CA LYS A 174 -0.31 5.29 -9.24
C LYS A 174 1.03 5.79 -8.70
N VAL A 175 2.12 5.29 -9.25
CA VAL A 175 3.49 5.53 -8.80
C VAL A 175 4.21 6.44 -9.79
N GLU A 176 4.67 7.59 -9.29
CA GLU A 176 5.58 8.51 -9.97
C GLU A 176 6.95 8.36 -9.29
N ALA A 177 7.94 7.76 -9.95
CA ALA A 177 9.20 7.40 -9.30
C ALA A 177 10.40 7.73 -10.18
N ALA A 178 11.38 8.43 -9.61
CA ALA A 178 12.68 8.62 -10.25
C ALA A 178 13.73 7.79 -9.51
N GLY A 179 14.19 6.74 -10.19
CA GLY A 179 15.11 5.73 -9.67
C GLY A 179 15.42 4.67 -10.73
N ASP A 180 16.29 3.71 -10.42
CA ASP A 180 16.53 2.61 -11.35
C ASP A 180 15.24 1.78 -11.52
N LEU A 181 14.98 1.36 -12.75
CA LEU A 181 13.73 0.69 -13.12
C LEU A 181 13.47 -0.58 -12.28
N PRO A 182 14.43 -1.48 -11.99
CA PRO A 182 14.20 -2.62 -11.10
C PRO A 182 13.64 -2.22 -9.73
N ASP A 183 14.17 -1.14 -9.13
CA ASP A 183 13.76 -0.66 -7.82
C ASP A 183 12.35 -0.04 -7.86
N VAL A 184 12.03 0.69 -8.94
CA VAL A 184 10.68 1.21 -9.18
C VAL A 184 9.66 0.08 -9.34
N LEU A 185 9.99 -0.95 -10.14
CA LEU A 185 9.10 -2.11 -10.33
C LEU A 185 8.90 -2.88 -9.03
N ALA A 186 9.98 -3.02 -8.24
CA ALA A 186 9.94 -3.64 -6.91
C ALA A 186 9.03 -2.85 -5.96
N ALA A 187 9.14 -1.53 -5.90
CA ALA A 187 8.28 -0.69 -5.08
C ALA A 187 6.79 -0.81 -5.48
N CYS A 188 6.48 -0.88 -6.78
CA CYS A 188 5.11 -1.09 -7.25
C CYS A 188 4.55 -2.45 -6.78
N ALA A 189 5.32 -3.52 -6.91
CA ALA A 189 4.93 -4.85 -6.44
C ALA A 189 4.78 -4.88 -4.90
N ASP A 190 5.65 -4.17 -4.18
CA ASP A 190 5.62 -4.12 -2.73
C ASP A 190 4.34 -3.45 -2.21
N LEU A 191 3.92 -2.34 -2.82
CA LEU A 191 2.67 -1.65 -2.47
C LEU A 191 1.45 -2.56 -2.65
N GLU A 192 1.39 -3.37 -3.70
CA GLU A 192 0.32 -4.35 -3.90
C GLU A 192 0.34 -5.46 -2.82
N MET A 193 1.52 -5.87 -2.35
CA MET A 193 1.64 -6.80 -1.22
C MET A 193 1.19 -6.17 0.10
N VAL A 194 1.53 -4.90 0.34
CA VAL A 194 1.07 -4.12 1.51
C VAL A 194 -0.46 -4.02 1.50
N TYR A 195 -1.04 -3.66 0.36
CA TYR A 195 -2.48 -3.56 0.16
C TYR A 195 -3.18 -4.89 0.47
N SER A 196 -2.72 -5.97 -0.15
CA SER A 196 -3.28 -7.31 0.07
C SER A 196 -3.22 -7.73 1.53
N ALA A 197 -2.08 -7.53 2.19
CA ALA A 197 -1.90 -7.89 3.59
C ALA A 197 -2.84 -7.11 4.50
N PHE A 198 -2.98 -5.80 4.28
CA PHE A 198 -3.90 -4.96 5.04
C PHE A 198 -5.35 -5.44 4.93
N PHE A 199 -5.84 -5.64 3.69
CA PHE A 199 -7.21 -6.07 3.48
C PHE A 199 -7.46 -7.49 3.99
N LYS A 200 -6.50 -8.40 3.84
CA LYS A 200 -6.59 -9.74 4.41
C LYS A 200 -6.68 -9.72 5.94
N GLU A 201 -5.96 -8.82 6.60
CA GLU A 201 -5.95 -8.76 8.06
C GLU A 201 -7.23 -8.14 8.61
N PHE A 202 -7.77 -7.11 7.96
CA PHE A 202 -8.80 -6.27 8.56
C PHE A 202 -10.14 -6.22 7.82
N GLN A 203 -10.21 -6.58 6.53
CA GLN A 203 -11.44 -6.35 5.75
C GLN A 203 -12.64 -7.13 6.28
N GLU A 204 -12.48 -8.42 6.60
CA GLU A 204 -13.60 -9.25 7.05
C GLU A 204 -14.13 -8.80 8.42
N THR A 205 -13.23 -8.44 9.34
CA THR A 205 -13.58 -8.07 10.72
C THR A 205 -14.11 -6.66 10.84
N VAL A 206 -13.51 -5.71 10.13
CA VAL A 206 -13.85 -4.28 10.20
C VAL A 206 -14.88 -3.89 9.16
N GLY A 207 -14.88 -4.56 8.01
CA GLY A 207 -15.78 -4.27 6.88
C GLY A 207 -15.27 -3.18 5.95
N PHE A 208 -13.95 -3.09 5.73
CA PHE A 208 -13.37 -2.12 4.82
C PHE A 208 -13.86 -2.26 3.38
N TRP A 209 -13.97 -1.13 2.71
CA TRP A 209 -14.26 -1.08 1.28
C TRP A 209 -12.97 -1.06 0.48
N ASP A 210 -12.93 -1.85 -0.58
CA ASP A 210 -11.90 -1.80 -1.61
C ASP A 210 -11.82 -0.40 -2.25
N LEU A 211 -10.66 -0.07 -2.80
CA LEU A 211 -10.41 1.19 -3.45
C LEU A 211 -11.03 1.22 -4.85
N ARG A 212 -11.66 2.35 -5.20
CA ARG A 212 -12.19 2.58 -6.54
C ARG A 212 -11.20 3.27 -7.45
N GLU A 213 -10.34 4.10 -6.87
CA GLU A 213 -9.29 4.84 -7.57
C GLU A 213 -7.93 4.48 -6.95
N PRO A 214 -6.86 4.41 -7.77
CA PRO A 214 -5.52 4.18 -7.25
C PRO A 214 -5.06 5.30 -6.30
N LEU A 215 -4.39 4.93 -5.23
CA LEU A 215 -3.66 5.84 -4.35
C LEU A 215 -2.41 6.37 -5.03
N ARG A 216 -2.00 7.60 -4.75
CA ARG A 216 -0.82 8.21 -5.38
C ARG A 216 0.42 8.01 -4.53
N VAL A 217 1.52 7.69 -5.18
CA VAL A 217 2.83 7.53 -4.54
C VAL A 217 3.88 8.26 -5.37
N ARG A 218 4.72 9.07 -4.72
CA ARG A 218 5.84 9.78 -5.32
C ARG A 218 7.13 9.34 -4.66
N ILE A 219 8.04 8.74 -5.42
CA ILE A 219 9.31 8.19 -4.94
C ILE A 219 10.47 8.98 -5.57
N TYR A 220 11.09 9.83 -4.78
CA TYR A 220 12.17 10.71 -5.23
C TYR A 220 13.52 9.99 -5.29
N PRO A 221 14.49 10.46 -6.10
CA PRO A 221 15.80 9.81 -6.19
C PRO A 221 16.54 9.83 -4.86
N THR A 222 16.42 10.93 -4.12
CA THR A 222 17.04 11.13 -2.81
C THR A 222 16.11 11.92 -1.89
N LEU A 223 16.42 11.93 -0.58
CA LEU A 223 15.70 12.74 0.41
C LEU A 223 15.75 14.24 0.08
N ASP A 224 16.88 14.74 -0.44
CA ASP A 224 17.06 16.16 -0.75
C ASP A 224 16.17 16.64 -1.93
N ASP A 225 15.76 15.72 -2.81
CA ASP A 225 14.87 16.02 -3.93
C ASP A 225 13.38 16.03 -3.52
N MET A 226 13.06 15.42 -2.38
CA MET A 226 11.69 15.30 -1.90
C MET A 226 11.21 16.62 -1.28
N PRO A 227 9.98 17.09 -1.57
CA PRO A 227 9.40 18.24 -0.88
C PRO A 227 9.31 17.97 0.64
N PRO A 228 9.91 18.81 1.49
CA PRO A 228 9.93 18.56 2.93
C PRO A 228 8.55 18.79 3.54
N ALA A 229 8.07 17.85 4.37
CA ALA A 229 6.89 18.09 5.22
C ALA A 229 7.27 18.85 6.51
N SER A 230 8.39 18.47 7.12
CA SER A 230 8.99 19.11 8.29
C SER A 230 10.50 18.82 8.33
N GLY A 231 11.22 19.40 9.29
CA GLY A 231 12.67 19.19 9.43
C GLY A 231 13.11 17.82 9.96
N THR A 232 12.17 16.97 10.38
CA THR A 232 12.46 15.66 11.03
C THR A 232 11.74 14.48 10.38
N VAL A 233 10.95 14.73 9.33
CA VAL A 233 10.11 13.71 8.68
C VAL A 233 10.71 13.39 7.32
N GLU A 234 11.19 12.15 7.16
CA GLU A 234 11.88 11.70 5.95
C GLU A 234 10.93 11.14 4.87
N ALA A 235 9.71 10.73 5.24
CA ALA A 235 8.63 10.32 4.34
C ALA A 235 7.28 10.71 4.96
N TYR A 236 6.23 10.89 4.16
CA TYR A 236 4.90 11.26 4.67
C TYR A 236 3.76 11.00 3.68
N PHE A 237 2.59 10.70 4.22
CA PHE A 237 1.31 10.75 3.52
C PHE A 237 0.63 12.12 3.71
N HIS A 238 0.26 12.74 2.59
CA HIS A 238 -0.39 14.05 2.56
C HIS A 238 -1.89 13.95 2.27
N ASP A 239 -2.72 14.07 3.31
CA ASP A 239 -4.17 13.82 3.27
C ASP A 239 -4.94 14.62 2.19
N SER A 240 -4.53 15.86 1.90
CA SER A 240 -5.27 16.71 0.94
C SER A 240 -5.00 16.36 -0.52
N THR A 241 -3.80 15.86 -0.82
CA THR A 241 -3.39 15.44 -2.17
C THR A 241 -3.57 13.93 -2.36
N ARG A 242 -3.73 13.19 -1.24
CA ARG A 242 -3.85 11.73 -1.19
C ARG A 242 -2.62 11.06 -1.80
N THR A 243 -1.45 11.60 -1.46
CA THR A 243 -0.17 11.22 -2.03
C THR A 243 0.80 10.85 -0.92
N VAL A 244 1.42 9.68 -1.07
CA VAL A 244 2.61 9.27 -0.31
C VAL A 244 3.83 9.93 -0.96
N TYR A 245 4.68 10.54 -0.14
CA TYR A 245 5.97 11.11 -0.53
C TYR A 245 7.07 10.33 0.19
N THR A 246 7.96 9.73 -0.58
CA THR A 246 9.13 9.00 -0.09
C THR A 246 10.28 9.11 -1.08
N TYR A 247 11.42 8.48 -0.83
CA TYR A 247 12.61 8.52 -1.65
C TYR A 247 13.34 7.17 -1.63
N PHE A 248 14.23 6.97 -2.59
CA PHE A 248 15.13 5.82 -2.62
C PHE A 248 16.37 6.04 -1.74
N ARG A 249 16.74 5.00 -0.99
CA ARG A 249 18.05 4.87 -0.35
C ARG A 249 18.53 3.44 -0.60
N ASP A 250 19.71 3.30 -1.18
CA ASP A 250 20.31 1.99 -1.51
C ASP A 250 19.38 1.07 -2.33
N GLY A 251 18.63 1.65 -3.28
CA GLY A 251 17.69 0.93 -4.14
C GLY A 251 16.35 0.55 -3.47
N VAL A 252 16.10 1.03 -2.25
CA VAL A 252 14.87 0.74 -1.50
C VAL A 252 14.12 2.03 -1.20
N ALA A 253 12.82 2.06 -1.51
CA ALA A 253 11.94 3.16 -1.12
C ALA A 253 11.76 3.13 0.42
N GLN A 254 12.13 4.23 1.09
CA GLN A 254 12.13 4.30 2.56
C GLN A 254 10.70 4.45 3.11
N GLU A 255 10.38 3.83 4.25
CA GLU A 255 9.06 3.97 4.90
C GLU A 255 7.86 3.71 3.98
N LEU A 256 8.06 2.95 2.89
CA LEU A 256 7.04 2.76 1.85
C LEU A 256 5.83 2.00 2.41
N VAL A 257 6.08 1.05 3.31
CA VAL A 257 5.02 0.27 3.95
C VAL A 257 4.26 1.16 4.93
N HIS A 258 4.96 1.84 5.83
CA HIS A 258 4.40 2.76 6.84
C HIS A 258 3.49 3.81 6.19
N GLU A 259 4.02 4.58 5.23
CA GLU A 259 3.25 5.64 4.58
C GLU A 259 2.17 5.09 3.63
N GLY A 260 2.43 3.94 3.01
CA GLY A 260 1.43 3.21 2.23
C GLY A 260 0.21 2.84 3.06
N ILE A 261 0.41 2.44 4.32
CA ILE A 261 -0.68 2.09 5.24
C ILE A 261 -1.53 3.30 5.61
N HIS A 262 -0.94 4.47 5.85
CA HIS A 262 -1.73 5.70 6.03
C HIS A 262 -2.61 5.99 4.81
N ALA A 263 -2.06 5.86 3.60
CA ALA A 263 -2.81 6.06 2.37
C ALA A 263 -3.96 5.05 2.21
N ILE A 264 -3.70 3.77 2.52
CA ILE A 264 -4.70 2.69 2.48
C ILE A 264 -5.81 2.93 3.51
N LEU A 265 -5.46 3.21 4.77
CA LEU A 265 -6.41 3.55 5.83
C LEU A 265 -7.27 4.74 5.42
N TYR A 266 -6.65 5.81 4.94
CA TYR A 266 -7.37 6.98 4.47
C TYR A 266 -8.34 6.64 3.33
N GLY A 267 -7.90 5.86 2.33
CA GLY A 267 -8.71 5.44 1.19
C GLY A 267 -9.89 4.55 1.58
N ALA A 268 -9.60 3.44 2.26
CA ALA A 268 -10.58 2.43 2.68
C ALA A 268 -11.71 3.02 3.55
N VAL A 269 -11.38 4.04 4.35
CA VAL A 269 -12.34 4.69 5.24
C VAL A 269 -13.12 5.79 4.52
N ARG A 270 -12.47 6.57 3.66
CA ARG A 270 -13.11 7.71 2.99
C ARG A 270 -14.00 7.34 1.81
N GLU A 271 -13.75 6.22 1.15
CA GLU A 271 -14.42 5.88 -0.12
C GLU A 271 -15.95 5.99 -0.03
N PHE A 272 -16.53 5.67 1.12
CA PHE A 272 -17.98 5.77 1.37
C PHE A 272 -18.38 6.65 2.55
N ALA A 273 -17.41 7.24 3.26
CA ALA A 273 -17.71 8.18 4.33
C ALA A 273 -18.09 9.55 3.76
N ARG A 274 -19.19 10.14 4.27
CA ARG A 274 -19.59 11.51 3.91
C ARG A 274 -18.70 12.59 4.53
N ASN A 275 -17.89 12.24 5.52
CA ASN A 275 -17.06 13.17 6.30
C ASN A 275 -15.64 12.62 6.42
N ASP A 276 -14.68 13.50 6.71
CA ASP A 276 -13.32 13.09 7.01
C ASP A 276 -13.30 12.16 8.23
N PRO A 277 -12.66 10.98 8.13
CA PRO A 277 -12.46 10.13 9.28
C PRO A 277 -11.54 10.80 10.29
N ALA A 278 -11.78 10.49 11.55
CA ALA A 278 -10.96 10.95 12.66
C ALA A 278 -10.33 9.72 13.30
N THR A 279 -9.37 9.10 12.60
CA THR A 279 -8.54 8.05 13.17
C THR A 279 -7.68 8.66 14.27
N PRO A 280 -7.72 8.16 15.51
CA PRO A 280 -6.82 8.62 16.57
C PRO A 280 -5.36 8.44 16.16
N GLY A 281 -4.49 9.37 16.52
CA GLY A 281 -3.08 9.33 16.09
C GLY A 281 -2.37 8.06 16.55
N TRP A 282 -2.61 7.58 17.77
CA TRP A 282 -2.05 6.29 18.24
C TRP A 282 -2.47 5.10 17.40
N LEU A 283 -3.69 5.12 16.88
CA LEU A 283 -4.20 3.99 16.11
C LEU A 283 -3.65 4.02 14.68
N ASP A 284 -3.62 5.20 14.07
CA ASP A 284 -3.08 5.41 12.73
C ASP A 284 -1.61 4.97 12.66
N GLU A 285 -0.78 5.51 13.56
CA GLU A 285 0.64 5.16 13.65
C GLU A 285 0.85 3.73 14.15
N GLY A 286 0.03 3.26 15.10
CA GLY A 286 0.15 1.89 15.64
C GLY A 286 -0.10 0.81 14.58
N ILE A 287 -1.06 1.03 13.65
CA ILE A 287 -1.29 0.13 12.51
C ILE A 287 -0.13 0.24 11.51
N ALA A 288 0.34 1.45 11.20
CA ALA A 288 1.43 1.67 10.26
C ALA A 288 2.73 0.98 10.73
N GLU A 289 3.14 1.22 11.98
CA GLU A 289 4.28 0.57 12.63
C GLU A 289 4.12 -0.96 12.69
N TYR A 290 2.92 -1.44 13.03
CA TYR A 290 2.66 -2.87 13.04
C TYR A 290 2.89 -3.49 11.67
N MET A 291 2.33 -2.89 10.61
CA MET A 291 2.44 -3.42 9.26
C MET A 291 3.87 -3.34 8.72
N GLU A 292 4.58 -2.23 8.95
CA GLU A 292 6.00 -2.04 8.57
C GLU A 292 6.87 -3.16 9.15
N HIS A 293 6.71 -3.47 10.44
CA HIS A 293 7.55 -4.48 11.11
C HIS A 293 7.13 -5.93 10.88
N HIS A 294 5.88 -6.17 10.43
CA HIS A 294 5.34 -7.52 10.27
C HIS A 294 5.26 -7.95 8.80
N LEU A 295 5.46 -7.04 7.86
CA LEU A 295 5.59 -7.35 6.43
C LEU A 295 7.04 -7.68 6.08
N ILE A 296 7.37 -8.95 6.25
CA ILE A 296 8.72 -9.49 6.06
C ILE A 296 8.82 -10.13 4.68
N GLY A 297 9.95 -9.97 4.02
CA GLY A 297 10.26 -10.58 2.73
C GLY A 297 11.04 -9.63 1.84
N ASN A 298 11.37 -10.09 0.64
CA ASN A 298 11.89 -9.21 -0.40
C ASN A 298 10.73 -8.36 -0.98
N PRO A 299 11.04 -7.20 -1.57
CA PRO A 299 10.04 -6.44 -2.35
C PRO A 299 9.32 -7.34 -3.37
N GLY A 300 7.99 -7.32 -3.34
CA GLY A 300 7.13 -8.18 -4.19
C GLY A 300 6.87 -9.60 -3.67
N ASP A 301 7.50 -10.03 -2.56
CA ASP A 301 7.19 -11.29 -1.83
C ASP A 301 6.93 -11.05 -0.33
N ARG A 302 6.58 -9.83 0.07
CA ARG A 302 6.26 -9.59 1.48
C ARG A 302 5.09 -10.44 1.95
N LYS A 303 5.20 -10.89 3.20
CA LYS A 303 4.18 -11.67 3.91
C LYS A 303 4.00 -11.07 5.28
N LEU A 304 2.75 -10.96 5.70
CA LEU A 304 2.43 -10.61 7.07
C LEU A 304 2.80 -11.80 7.97
N VAL A 305 3.77 -11.60 8.85
CA VAL A 305 4.19 -12.58 9.86
C VAL A 305 3.82 -12.02 11.22
N ARG A 306 2.90 -12.69 11.92
CA ARG A 306 2.29 -12.19 13.17
C ARG A 306 3.16 -12.39 14.42
N GLU A 307 4.07 -13.35 14.39
CA GLU A 307 4.77 -13.81 15.59
C GLU A 307 5.95 -12.94 16.07
N PRO A 308 6.83 -12.39 15.21
CA PRO A 308 7.97 -11.62 15.72
C PRO A 308 7.50 -10.26 16.21
N ILE A 309 7.56 -10.02 17.52
CA ILE A 309 7.43 -8.68 18.08
C ILE A 309 8.64 -7.83 17.69
N HIS A 310 8.42 -6.55 17.39
CA HIS A 310 9.48 -5.60 17.13
C HIS A 310 10.16 -5.19 18.44
N LEU A 311 11.27 -5.87 18.74
CA LEU A 311 12.03 -5.67 19.97
C LEU A 311 12.49 -4.22 20.21
N PRO A 312 12.99 -3.47 19.20
CA PRO A 312 13.40 -2.08 19.42
C PRO A 312 12.27 -1.20 19.97
N SER A 313 11.06 -1.28 19.39
CA SER A 313 9.90 -0.53 19.90
C SER A 313 9.52 -0.98 21.32
N LEU A 314 9.62 -2.27 21.60
CA LEU A 314 9.36 -2.80 22.94
C LEU A 314 10.33 -2.27 23.99
N GLU A 315 11.62 -2.26 23.68
CA GLU A 315 12.69 -1.77 24.56
C GLU A 315 12.59 -0.25 24.72
N ALA A 316 12.33 0.49 23.64
CA ALA A 316 12.11 1.93 23.68
C ALA A 316 10.99 2.34 24.65
N GLN A 317 9.94 1.53 24.80
CA GLN A 317 8.90 1.74 25.81
C GLN A 317 9.31 1.26 27.21
N LEU A 318 9.74 0.00 27.34
CA LEU A 318 9.95 -0.63 28.65
C LEU A 318 11.15 -0.04 29.41
N ASP A 319 12.14 0.48 28.69
CA ASP A 319 13.35 1.06 29.27
C ASP A 319 13.27 2.59 29.42
N HIS A 320 12.16 3.21 29.00
CA HIS A 320 11.94 4.64 29.21
C HIS A 320 11.66 4.94 30.68
N ASP A 321 12.32 5.97 31.24
CA ASP A 321 12.16 6.33 32.67
C ASP A 321 10.74 6.77 33.04
N ARG A 322 9.99 7.30 32.06
CA ARG A 322 8.66 7.88 32.23
C ARG A 322 7.79 7.61 31.00
N PRO A 323 7.32 6.37 30.78
CA PRO A 323 6.40 6.11 29.69
C PRO A 323 5.10 6.89 29.91
N ASP A 324 4.46 7.33 28.83
CA ASP A 324 3.15 7.98 28.92
C ASP A 324 2.09 6.94 29.34
N SER A 325 1.12 7.34 30.16
CA SER A 325 0.05 6.42 30.58
C SER A 325 -0.85 6.02 29.42
N ILE A 326 -1.54 4.89 29.51
CA ILE A 326 -2.51 4.43 28.50
C ILE A 326 -3.52 5.53 28.12
N GLN A 327 -3.98 6.31 29.10
CA GLN A 327 -4.91 7.41 28.83
C GLN A 327 -4.26 8.51 27.99
N ARG A 328 -2.97 8.80 28.19
CA ARG A 328 -2.23 9.76 27.37
C ARG A 328 -1.99 9.21 25.96
N VAL A 329 -1.59 7.94 25.83
CA VAL A 329 -1.42 7.25 24.54
C VAL A 329 -2.71 7.31 23.72
N LEU A 330 -3.86 6.95 24.31
CA LEU A 330 -5.16 7.00 23.63
C LEU A 330 -5.58 8.40 23.15
N ASN A 331 -4.92 9.46 23.64
CA ASN A 331 -5.15 10.84 23.24
C ASN A 331 -4.08 11.39 22.27
N TYR A 332 -3.10 10.59 21.84
CA TYR A 332 -2.14 11.02 20.83
C TYR A 332 -2.85 11.46 19.55
N GLN A 333 -2.45 12.63 19.06
CA GLN A 333 -2.87 13.23 17.81
C GLN A 333 -1.72 13.14 16.80
N LYS A 334 -2.01 13.29 15.50
CA LYS A 334 -0.99 13.32 14.44
C LYS A 334 0.14 14.34 14.74
N SER A 335 -0.19 15.48 15.35
CA SER A 335 0.80 16.48 15.76
C SER A 335 1.75 16.03 16.88
N ASP A 336 1.39 15.04 17.70
CA ASP A 336 2.28 14.53 18.74
C ASP A 336 3.49 13.80 18.14
N TYR A 337 3.34 13.20 16.95
CA TYR A 337 4.41 12.49 16.23
C TYR A 337 5.32 13.41 15.43
N TYR A 338 4.85 14.61 15.06
CA TYR A 338 5.69 15.63 14.46
C TYR A 338 6.50 16.45 15.49
N ALA A 339 6.22 16.27 16.79
CA ALA A 339 6.98 16.89 17.85
C ALA A 339 8.25 16.07 18.14
N SER A 340 9.40 16.73 18.26
CA SER A 340 10.70 16.07 18.43
C SER A 340 10.92 15.44 19.80
N THR A 341 10.15 15.81 20.83
CA THR A 341 10.30 15.24 22.18
C THR A 341 9.59 13.90 22.27
N ASP A 342 10.32 12.87 22.68
CA ASP A 342 9.85 11.50 22.92
C ASP A 342 9.10 10.91 21.72
N GLN A 343 9.51 11.29 20.51
CA GLN A 343 8.89 10.81 19.27
C GLN A 343 8.97 9.27 19.16
N GLU A 344 10.16 8.72 19.38
CA GLU A 344 10.41 7.28 19.38
C GLU A 344 9.52 6.54 20.40
N LEU A 345 9.38 7.09 21.61
CA LEU A 345 8.51 6.52 22.64
C LEU A 345 7.03 6.48 22.19
N LYS A 346 6.55 7.54 21.53
CA LYS A 346 5.15 7.59 21.06
C LYS A 346 4.88 6.52 20.00
N TYR A 347 5.78 6.39 19.03
CA TYR A 347 5.70 5.30 18.04
C TYR A 347 5.74 3.94 18.72
N ALA A 348 6.68 3.74 19.63
CA ALA A 348 6.82 2.51 20.41
C ALA A 348 5.56 2.13 21.18
N GLN A 349 4.92 3.08 21.88
CA GLN A 349 3.71 2.84 22.66
C GLN A 349 2.47 2.61 21.78
N SER A 350 2.37 3.30 20.64
CA SER A 350 1.29 3.08 19.67
C SER A 350 1.38 1.70 19.03
N TYR A 351 2.59 1.32 18.59
CA TYR A 351 2.90 -0.01 18.08
C TYR A 351 2.57 -1.09 19.10
N SER A 352 3.11 -0.99 20.32
CA SER A 352 3.01 -2.07 21.29
C SER A 352 1.60 -2.21 21.88
N LEU A 353 0.83 -1.11 21.97
CA LEU A 353 -0.58 -1.15 22.34
C LEU A 353 -1.38 -1.88 21.26
N PHE A 354 -1.19 -1.50 19.99
CA PHE A 354 -1.83 -2.18 18.88
C PHE A 354 -1.49 -3.67 18.86
N TYR A 355 -0.20 -4.01 18.96
CA TYR A 355 0.30 -5.39 18.99
C TYR A 355 -0.30 -6.20 20.16
N PHE A 356 -0.36 -5.65 21.36
CA PHE A 356 -0.99 -6.28 22.53
C PHE A 356 -2.47 -6.61 22.28
N LEU A 357 -3.21 -5.66 21.71
CA LEU A 357 -4.65 -5.83 21.47
C LEU A 357 -4.98 -6.97 20.50
N ILE A 358 -4.09 -7.24 19.54
CA ILE A 358 -4.33 -8.28 18.52
C ILE A 358 -3.64 -9.62 18.83
N HIS A 359 -2.51 -9.62 19.55
CA HIS A 359 -1.65 -10.80 19.76
C HIS A 359 -1.54 -11.31 21.20
N SER A 360 -2.21 -10.68 22.18
CA SER A 360 -2.20 -11.14 23.58
C SER A 360 -2.70 -12.57 23.81
N GLY A 361 -3.41 -13.15 22.84
CA GLY A 361 -4.11 -14.43 22.99
C GLY A 361 -5.45 -14.31 23.73
N ASP A 362 -5.85 -13.11 24.09
CA ASP A 362 -7.16 -12.78 24.64
C ASP A 362 -8.12 -12.45 23.49
N ASP A 363 -9.00 -13.40 23.16
CA ASP A 363 -9.96 -13.23 22.06
C ASP A 363 -10.96 -12.09 22.35
N ASP A 364 -11.28 -11.80 23.62
CA ASP A 364 -12.17 -10.69 23.97
C ASP A 364 -11.52 -9.32 23.68
N LEU A 365 -10.21 -9.19 23.91
CA LEU A 365 -9.44 -8.00 23.52
C LEU A 365 -9.35 -7.84 22.01
N ARG A 366 -9.10 -8.94 21.28
CA ARG A 366 -9.04 -8.90 19.82
C ARG A 366 -10.39 -8.49 19.22
N ASP A 367 -11.48 -9.08 19.72
CA ASP A 367 -12.83 -8.73 19.29
C ASP A 367 -13.20 -7.30 19.69
N GLY A 368 -12.78 -6.86 20.88
CA GLY A 368 -12.87 -5.46 21.32
C GLY A 368 -12.14 -4.51 20.38
N MET A 369 -10.96 -4.89 19.90
CA MET A 369 -10.18 -4.12 18.94
C MET A 369 -10.87 -4.02 17.59
N ASN A 370 -11.39 -5.14 17.08
CA ASN A 370 -12.18 -5.15 15.84
C ASN A 370 -13.42 -4.24 15.94
N ARG A 371 -14.14 -4.29 17.08
CA ARG A 371 -15.27 -3.39 17.35
C ARG A 371 -14.85 -1.92 17.42
N PHE A 372 -13.72 -1.62 18.06
CA PHE A 372 -13.20 -0.26 18.15
C PHE A 372 -12.75 0.28 16.79
N LEU A 373 -12.06 -0.53 15.98
CA LEU A 373 -11.70 -0.20 14.59
C LEU A 373 -12.95 0.16 13.80
N ALA A 374 -13.96 -0.72 13.79
CA ALA A 374 -15.24 -0.45 13.14
C ALA A 374 -15.88 0.86 13.63
N SER A 375 -15.83 1.14 14.94
CA SER A 375 -16.38 2.37 15.50
C SER A 375 -15.59 3.63 15.10
N VAL A 376 -14.26 3.56 15.00
CA VAL A 376 -13.42 4.66 14.50
C VAL A 376 -13.87 5.09 13.10
N PHE A 377 -14.26 4.14 12.25
CA PHE A 377 -14.78 4.43 10.90
C PHE A 377 -16.20 4.98 10.89
N GLU A 378 -16.94 4.78 11.98
CA GLU A 378 -18.16 5.53 12.29
C GLU A 378 -17.90 6.87 13.01
N ARG A 379 -16.64 7.32 13.06
CA ARG A 379 -16.18 8.56 13.74
C ARG A 379 -16.28 8.50 15.27
N LYS A 380 -16.21 7.31 15.83
CA LYS A 380 -16.23 7.03 17.28
C LYS A 380 -14.88 6.48 17.72
N GLY A 381 -13.86 7.35 17.67
CA GLY A 381 -12.47 7.03 18.03
C GLY A 381 -12.00 7.57 19.39
N SER A 382 -12.91 7.98 20.27
CA SER A 382 -12.50 8.53 21.58
C SER A 382 -12.02 7.45 22.55
N SER A 383 -11.27 7.84 23.58
CA SER A 383 -10.87 6.94 24.68
C SER A 383 -12.07 6.31 25.41
N SER A 384 -13.24 6.97 25.42
CA SER A 384 -14.47 6.39 25.97
C SER A 384 -14.99 5.25 25.10
N HIS A 385 -14.99 5.41 23.77
CA HIS A 385 -15.35 4.33 22.85
C HIS A 385 -14.36 3.17 22.92
N PHE A 386 -13.07 3.46 23.08
CA PHE A 386 -12.06 2.43 23.34
C PHE A 386 -12.36 1.68 24.64
N LYS A 387 -12.61 2.40 25.73
CA LYS A 387 -12.95 1.82 27.04
C LYS A 387 -14.15 0.87 26.94
N ASP A 388 -15.20 1.33 26.27
CA ASP A 388 -16.43 0.55 26.09
C ASP A 388 -16.20 -0.68 25.21
N ALA A 389 -15.46 -0.53 24.11
CA ALA A 389 -15.18 -1.64 23.18
C ALA A 389 -14.34 -2.75 23.82
N MET A 390 -13.38 -2.37 24.67
CA MET A 390 -12.48 -3.29 25.40
C MET A 390 -13.04 -3.75 26.76
N GLU A 391 -14.25 -3.30 27.12
CA GLU A 391 -14.89 -3.58 28.41
C GLU A 391 -14.02 -3.22 29.64
N ILE A 392 -13.18 -2.19 29.50
CA ILE A 392 -12.24 -1.78 30.54
C ILE A 392 -13.01 -1.20 31.72
N ARG A 393 -12.83 -1.76 32.91
CA ARG A 393 -13.42 -1.24 34.15
C ARG A 393 -12.47 -0.25 34.82
N ASP A 394 -11.21 -0.64 34.90
CA ASP A 394 -10.12 0.09 35.55
C ASP A 394 -8.97 0.27 34.54
N TRP A 395 -8.45 1.48 34.42
CA TRP A 395 -7.36 1.78 33.49
C TRP A 395 -6.02 1.27 34.00
N ASP A 396 -5.81 1.27 35.31
CA ASP A 396 -4.55 0.86 35.91
C ASP A 396 -4.35 -0.66 35.73
N ASP A 397 -5.41 -1.45 35.92
CA ASP A 397 -5.43 -2.90 35.65
C ASP A 397 -5.16 -3.22 34.17
N PHE A 398 -5.79 -2.47 33.25
CA PHE A 398 -5.56 -2.66 31.82
C PHE A 398 -4.12 -2.32 31.42
N GLU A 399 -3.57 -1.24 31.96
CA GLU A 399 -2.18 -0.83 31.74
C GLU A 399 -1.18 -1.85 32.33
N GLU A 400 -1.41 -2.36 33.54
CA GLU A 400 -0.59 -3.41 34.15
C GLU A 400 -0.57 -4.68 33.29
N ARG A 401 -1.74 -5.11 32.77
CA ARG A 401 -1.84 -6.25 31.85
C ARG A 401 -1.06 -6.02 30.56
N TRP A 402 -1.16 -4.83 29.98
CA TRP A 402 -0.43 -4.47 28.77
C TRP A 402 1.08 -4.54 29.01
N ILE A 403 1.59 -3.88 30.06
CA ILE A 403 3.01 -3.87 30.40
C ILE A 403 3.52 -5.28 30.72
N ALA A 404 2.79 -6.07 31.51
CA ALA A 404 3.18 -7.44 31.84
C ALA A 404 3.31 -8.31 30.58
N TYR A 405 2.39 -8.18 29.62
CA TYR A 405 2.49 -8.86 28.34
C TYR A 405 3.76 -8.47 27.57
N LEU A 406 4.09 -7.17 27.52
CA LEU A 406 5.30 -6.67 26.87
C LEU A 406 6.57 -7.23 27.53
N GLU A 407 6.63 -7.27 28.86
CA GLU A 407 7.76 -7.86 29.60
C GLU A 407 7.93 -9.35 29.30
N GLU A 408 6.83 -10.11 29.25
CA GLU A 408 6.83 -11.53 28.89
C GLU A 408 7.38 -11.74 27.46
N ARG A 409 6.92 -10.94 26.50
CA ARG A 409 7.39 -11.02 25.10
C ARG A 409 8.89 -10.67 24.99
N ARG A 410 9.36 -9.66 25.73
CA ARG A 410 10.79 -9.30 25.80
C ARG A 410 11.63 -10.46 26.34
N ALA A 411 11.18 -11.10 27.41
CA ALA A 411 11.87 -12.24 28.01
C ALA A 411 11.91 -13.44 27.04
N ALA A 412 10.79 -13.77 26.40
CA ALA A 412 10.71 -14.87 25.44
C ALA A 412 11.63 -14.65 24.22
N ALA A 413 11.70 -13.43 23.70
CA ALA A 413 12.55 -13.09 22.58
C ALA A 413 14.05 -13.16 22.95
N LYS A 414 14.44 -12.72 24.16
CA LYS A 414 15.81 -12.88 24.68
C LYS A 414 16.19 -14.37 24.82
N GLU A 415 15.30 -15.18 25.39
CA GLU A 415 15.51 -16.64 25.50
C GLU A 415 15.67 -17.30 24.11
N ALA A 416 14.87 -16.89 23.13
CA ALA A 416 14.97 -17.39 21.75
C ALA A 416 16.32 -17.03 21.11
N ALA A 417 16.80 -15.80 21.31
CA ALA A 417 18.10 -15.35 20.82
C ALA A 417 19.27 -16.13 21.46
N GLU A 418 19.21 -16.38 22.77
CA GLU A 418 20.23 -17.18 23.48
C GLU A 418 20.27 -18.63 22.98
N LYS A 419 19.10 -19.25 22.77
CA LYS A 419 19.01 -20.62 22.20
C LYS A 419 19.58 -20.69 20.79
N ALA A 420 19.32 -19.69 19.96
CA ALA A 420 19.87 -19.62 18.60
C ALA A 420 21.40 -19.53 18.61
N GLN A 421 21.98 -18.76 19.55
CA GLN A 421 23.43 -18.65 19.71
C GLN A 421 24.09 -19.92 20.28
N ALA A 422 23.40 -20.67 21.15
CA ALA A 422 23.94 -21.89 21.75
C ALA A 422 23.87 -23.12 20.82
N GLY A 423 23.01 -23.09 19.79
CA GLY A 423 22.78 -24.19 18.85
C GLY A 423 23.55 -24.11 17.52
N GLY A 424 24.25 -23.00 17.27
CA GLY A 424 25.14 -22.81 16.10
C GLY A 424 26.60 -22.94 16.50
#